data_AF-A0A3M1D739-F1
#
_entry.id   AF-A0A3M1D739-F1
#
_cell.length_a   1.000
_cell.length_b   1.000
_cell.length_c   1.000
_cell.angle_alpha   90.00
_cell.angle_beta   90.00
_cell.angle_gamma   90.00
#
_symmetry.space_group_name_H-M   'P 1'
#
loop_
_entity.id
_entity.type
_entity.pdbx_description
1 polymer ?
#
loop_
_entity_poly.entity_id
_entity_poly.type
_entity_poly.pdbx_seq_one_letter_code
_entity_poly.pdbx_strand_id
1 'polypeptide(L)'
;LKVLFVAEKMAALEVVKRRLDAIGLGHFCLELHSHKTKKKLVLDEIARTLELPAPADVGRGEIAAELERLRDRLNRYCRALHEPIGATGVTPFAAFGRFAELEERLKAMELPRVGTEGLADQPAERYAQLSEVAGELQAVLGKIGLPKSHPFWGSRKKAFLPTERIEIGQKAGAARMCAERLAEASGEFLEAMLLEQSACPDVLRSLADLVETIGVAARYRRKWWRIFSGRYRRARKTILEICGEADGRLRRHRNVMLAASVAVLKTAGADAALSDEVHRILEDEESLGRIAALAARVREAIGSFESACRDAFCAVEFDEGIRFGERGAAGIACELLVELFRSWENEPRRLGDMAAFNSVAERAEGLGLEWLVEAAARWKGGAEHLVELLEYSRYRAIVERAHRQHEVLAGFDGATQNHLVEKFCRLDEELLRVTRACIAKEHLGGLPSRNGAGQMAVLRHEFEKKRLHRPIRRLMEDAGLAVQAIKPAFLMSPLSVAAYLPPGSVEFDIVIFDEASQVRPEDAFGAILRAGSAVVVGDSMQLPPTTFFDRMASPEREDDWNEVTSDLESILGLFDAAGAPRCML
;
A
#
# COMPACT_ATOMS: atom_id res chain seq x y z
N LEU A 1 46.62 -15.63 -17.35
CA LEU A 1 45.73 -15.42 -18.50
C LEU A 1 46.51 -14.71 -19.60
N LYS A 2 46.57 -15.29 -20.80
CA LYS A 2 47.23 -14.76 -22.01
C LYS A 2 46.15 -14.20 -22.94
N VAL A 3 46.21 -12.90 -23.24
CA VAL A 3 45.15 -12.16 -23.93
C VAL A 3 45.65 -11.62 -25.26
N LEU A 4 44.88 -11.82 -26.33
CA LEU A 4 45.07 -11.15 -27.60
C LEU A 4 43.92 -10.17 -27.81
N PHE A 5 44.19 -8.86 -27.77
CA PHE A 5 43.20 -7.84 -28.09
C PHE A 5 43.42 -7.35 -29.51
N VAL A 6 42.38 -7.44 -30.33
CA VAL A 6 42.40 -7.15 -31.76
C VAL A 6 41.41 -6.05 -32.08
N ALA A 7 41.88 -4.99 -32.74
CA ALA A 7 41.04 -3.94 -33.27
C ALA A 7 41.60 -3.41 -34.59
N GLU A 8 40.72 -3.05 -35.53
CA GLU A 8 41.11 -2.52 -36.84
C GLU A 8 41.68 -1.11 -36.71
N LYS A 9 41.04 -0.26 -35.89
CA LYS A 9 41.47 1.13 -35.67
C LYS A 9 42.56 1.24 -34.61
N MET A 10 43.62 1.95 -34.97
CA MET A 10 44.70 2.31 -34.03
C MET A 10 44.21 3.10 -32.81
N ALA A 11 43.22 3.98 -33.00
CA ALA A 11 42.63 4.74 -31.91
C ALA A 11 42.03 3.83 -30.82
N ALA A 12 41.43 2.69 -31.18
CA ALA A 12 40.87 1.75 -30.21
C ALA A 12 41.98 1.10 -29.37
N LEU A 13 43.05 0.62 -30.02
CA LEU A 13 44.22 0.05 -29.35
C LEU A 13 44.89 1.06 -28.40
N GLU A 14 45.08 2.31 -28.86
CA GLU A 14 45.67 3.39 -28.06
C GLU A 14 44.80 3.74 -26.85
N VAL A 15 43.47 3.77 -27.02
CA VAL A 15 42.54 4.03 -25.91
C VAL A 15 42.61 2.92 -24.86
N VAL A 16 42.61 1.65 -25.28
CA VAL A 16 42.74 0.51 -24.37
C VAL A 16 44.07 0.56 -23.65
N LYS A 17 45.18 0.78 -24.36
CA LYS A 17 46.50 0.91 -23.76
C LYS A 17 46.55 2.04 -22.74
N ARG A 18 46.07 3.23 -23.10
CA ARG A 18 46.05 4.40 -22.21
C ARG A 18 45.25 4.14 -20.94
N ARG A 19 44.12 3.42 -21.05
CA ARG A 19 43.32 3.00 -19.88
C ARG A 19 44.09 2.02 -19.00
N LEU A 20 44.76 1.04 -19.60
CA LEU A 20 45.59 0.07 -18.86
C LEU A 20 46.81 0.74 -18.20
N ASP A 21 47.42 1.74 -18.85
CA ASP A 21 48.48 2.56 -18.27
C ASP A 21 48.00 3.38 -17.08
N ALA A 22 46.83 4.04 -17.21
CA ALA A 22 46.25 4.84 -16.13
C ALA A 22 45.97 4.02 -14.85
N ILE A 23 45.82 2.70 -14.98
CA ILE A 23 45.59 1.78 -13.86
C ILE A 23 46.82 0.94 -13.49
N GLY A 24 47.98 1.19 -14.11
CA GLY A 24 49.26 0.54 -13.81
C GLY A 24 49.46 -0.86 -14.41
N LEU A 25 48.57 -1.33 -15.28
CA LEU A 25 48.66 -2.65 -15.93
C LEU A 25 49.21 -2.60 -17.36
N GLY A 26 49.35 -1.41 -17.94
CA GLY A 26 49.83 -1.27 -19.32
C GLY A 26 51.28 -1.72 -19.52
N HIS A 27 52.08 -1.85 -18.45
CA HIS A 27 53.39 -2.50 -18.51
C HIS A 27 53.34 -3.98 -18.86
N PHE A 28 52.21 -4.65 -18.76
CA PHE A 28 52.05 -6.06 -19.14
C PHE A 28 51.47 -6.23 -20.54
N CYS A 29 51.21 -5.12 -21.23
CA CYS A 29 50.73 -5.11 -22.60
C CYS A 29 51.91 -5.01 -23.59
N LEU A 30 51.80 -5.70 -24.72
CA LEU A 30 52.71 -5.56 -25.85
C LEU A 30 51.96 -4.93 -27.02
N GLU A 31 52.41 -3.76 -27.44
CA GLU A 31 51.81 -3.01 -28.55
C GLU A 31 52.54 -3.30 -29.86
N LEU A 32 51.82 -3.87 -30.84
CA LEU A 32 52.36 -4.17 -32.16
C LEU A 32 51.37 -3.69 -33.23
N HIS A 33 51.55 -2.44 -33.66
CA HIS A 33 50.49 -1.67 -34.31
C HIS A 33 50.67 -1.41 -35.81
N SER A 34 51.85 -1.67 -36.39
CA SER A 34 52.04 -1.62 -37.86
C SER A 34 53.45 -2.04 -38.26
N HIS A 35 53.67 -2.17 -39.57
CA HIS A 35 54.97 -2.33 -40.23
C HIS A 35 56.03 -1.26 -39.88
N LYS A 36 55.66 -0.14 -39.23
CA LYS A 36 56.57 0.92 -38.76
C LYS A 36 57.00 0.79 -37.30
N THR A 37 56.59 -0.28 -36.61
CA THR A 37 56.96 -0.51 -35.20
C THR A 37 58.48 -0.56 -35.04
N LYS A 38 59.04 0.37 -34.24
CA LYS A 38 60.48 0.44 -34.02
C LYS A 38 60.92 -0.71 -33.11
N LYS A 39 61.65 -1.68 -33.68
CA LYS A 39 62.17 -2.89 -33.00
C LYS A 39 62.80 -2.60 -31.63
N LYS A 40 63.59 -1.51 -31.55
CA LYS A 40 64.24 -1.10 -30.31
C LYS A 40 63.24 -0.72 -29.22
N LEU A 41 62.17 0.01 -29.55
CA LEU A 41 61.15 0.40 -28.57
C LEU A 41 60.44 -0.82 -27.96
N VAL A 42 60.14 -1.83 -28.80
CA VAL A 42 59.54 -3.09 -28.35
C VAL A 42 60.45 -3.81 -27.37
N LEU A 43 61.74 -3.94 -27.72
CA LEU A 43 62.73 -4.58 -26.86
C LEU A 43 62.95 -3.80 -25.55
N ASP A 44 63.03 -2.47 -25.61
CA ASP A 44 63.16 -1.61 -24.43
C ASP A 44 61.93 -1.73 -23.50
N GLU A 45 60.74 -1.96 -24.04
CA GLU A 45 59.52 -2.18 -23.25
C GLU A 45 59.49 -3.54 -22.55
N ILE A 46 59.90 -4.59 -23.24
CA ILE A 46 60.03 -5.94 -22.66
C ILE A 46 61.10 -5.93 -21.56
N ALA A 47 62.26 -5.30 -21.81
CA ALA A 47 63.33 -5.17 -20.84
C ALA A 47 62.87 -4.39 -19.58
N ARG A 48 62.16 -3.27 -19.75
CA ARG A 48 61.61 -2.49 -18.63
C ARG A 48 60.67 -3.30 -17.74
N THR A 49 59.87 -4.19 -18.33
CA THR A 49 58.90 -5.02 -17.59
C THR A 49 59.59 -6.00 -16.64
N LEU A 50 60.76 -6.54 -17.04
CA LEU A 50 61.58 -7.42 -16.21
C LEU A 50 62.23 -6.71 -15.02
N GLU A 51 62.28 -5.37 -15.02
CA GLU A 51 62.91 -4.55 -13.98
C GLU A 51 61.89 -3.95 -13.00
N LEU A 52 60.59 -4.23 -13.19
CA LEU A 52 59.55 -3.67 -12.34
C LEU A 52 59.57 -4.30 -10.93
N PRO A 53 59.47 -3.48 -9.87
CA PRO A 53 59.34 -3.99 -8.52
C PRO A 53 57.96 -4.63 -8.31
N ALA A 54 57.91 -5.71 -7.52
CA ALA A 54 56.65 -6.30 -7.09
C ALA A 54 55.89 -5.33 -6.16
N PRO A 55 54.59 -5.06 -6.41
CA PRO A 55 53.76 -4.28 -5.49
C PRO A 55 53.67 -4.92 -4.10
N ALA A 56 53.42 -4.08 -3.08
CA ALA A 56 53.15 -4.54 -1.73
C ALA A 56 51.90 -5.42 -1.66
N ASP A 57 51.84 -6.31 -0.67
CA ASP A 57 50.61 -7.04 -0.37
C ASP A 57 49.57 -6.09 0.21
N VAL A 58 48.38 -6.11 -0.37
CA VAL A 58 47.27 -5.25 0.07
C VAL A 58 46.09 -6.16 0.34
N GLY A 59 45.47 -6.03 1.52
CA GLY A 59 44.50 -6.96 2.11
C GLY A 59 43.19 -7.18 1.32
N ARG A 60 43.30 -7.76 0.11
CA ARG A 60 42.19 -8.03 -0.81
C ARG A 60 41.09 -8.87 -0.18
N GLY A 61 41.48 -9.88 0.62
CA GLY A 61 40.55 -10.83 1.23
C GLY A 61 39.59 -10.18 2.22
N GLU A 62 40.07 -9.23 3.03
CA GLU A 62 39.27 -8.53 4.03
C GLU A 62 38.23 -7.61 3.36
N ILE A 63 38.66 -6.85 2.35
CA ILE A 63 37.78 -5.98 1.56
C ILE A 63 36.69 -6.79 0.87
N ALA A 64 37.06 -7.91 0.23
CA ALA A 64 36.12 -8.80 -0.44
C ALA A 64 35.08 -9.40 0.52
N ALA A 65 35.50 -9.85 1.70
CA ALA A 65 34.61 -10.40 2.71
C ALA A 65 33.61 -9.35 3.26
N GLU A 66 34.07 -8.10 3.45
CA GLU A 66 33.18 -7.03 3.91
C GLU A 66 32.19 -6.59 2.82
N LEU A 67 32.62 -6.53 1.55
CA LEU A 67 31.73 -6.28 0.41
C LEU A 67 30.63 -7.33 0.30
N GLU A 68 30.97 -8.60 0.46
CA GLU A 68 29.99 -9.69 0.44
C GLU A 68 28.94 -9.52 1.55
N ARG A 69 29.36 -9.21 2.78
CA ARG A 69 28.44 -8.93 3.89
C ARG A 69 27.52 -7.74 3.61
N LEU A 70 28.06 -6.65 3.06
CA LEU A 70 27.30 -5.46 2.70
C LEU A 70 26.31 -5.76 1.58
N ARG A 71 26.74 -6.43 0.52
CA ARG A 71 25.89 -6.89 -0.59
C ARG A 71 24.72 -7.70 -0.07
N ASP A 72 25.00 -8.69 0.78
CA ASP A 72 23.96 -9.57 1.31
C ASP A 72 22.99 -8.80 2.21
N ARG A 73 23.47 -7.83 2.98
CA ARG A 73 22.63 -6.95 3.80
C ARG A 73 21.73 -6.06 2.94
N LEU A 74 22.29 -5.40 1.92
CA LEU A 74 21.54 -4.54 1.00
C LEU A 74 20.49 -5.36 0.21
N ASN A 75 20.88 -6.55 -0.25
CA ASN A 75 19.98 -7.46 -0.96
C ASN A 75 18.88 -8.02 -0.06
N ARG A 76 19.13 -8.29 1.23
CA ARG A 76 18.07 -8.70 2.16
C ARG A 76 16.97 -7.66 2.27
N TYR A 77 17.34 -6.38 2.39
CA TYR A 77 16.38 -5.28 2.38
C TYR A 77 15.61 -5.22 1.06
N CYS A 78 16.32 -5.24 -0.08
CA CYS A 78 15.71 -5.20 -1.40
C CYS A 78 14.71 -6.35 -1.62
N ARG A 79 15.08 -7.59 -1.23
CA ARG A 79 14.19 -8.75 -1.31
C ARG A 79 12.95 -8.57 -0.44
N ALA A 80 13.12 -8.21 0.83
CA ALA A 80 12.00 -7.99 1.74
C ALA A 80 11.01 -6.92 1.21
N LEU A 81 11.51 -5.90 0.51
CA LEU A 81 10.68 -4.83 -0.05
C LEU A 81 9.86 -5.28 -1.28
N HIS A 82 10.32 -6.30 -2.01
CA HIS A 82 9.72 -6.77 -3.26
C HIS A 82 9.10 -8.17 -3.18
N GLU A 83 9.22 -8.86 -2.04
CA GLU A 83 8.54 -10.11 -1.78
C GLU A 83 7.07 -9.85 -1.41
N PRO A 84 6.09 -10.44 -2.12
CA PRO A 84 4.68 -10.24 -1.82
C PRO A 84 4.29 -10.69 -0.42
N ILE A 85 3.42 -9.93 0.24
CA ILE A 85 2.95 -10.24 1.59
C ILE A 85 1.78 -11.24 1.53
N GLY A 86 2.00 -12.44 2.07
CA GLY A 86 0.97 -13.47 2.17
C GLY A 86 0.38 -13.84 0.80
N ALA A 87 -0.94 -14.03 0.74
CA ALA A 87 -1.64 -14.32 -0.52
C ALA A 87 -2.06 -13.06 -1.29
N THR A 88 -1.72 -11.85 -0.81
CA THR A 88 -2.25 -10.60 -1.37
C THR A 88 -1.74 -10.28 -2.77
N GLY A 89 -0.57 -10.81 -3.13
CA GLY A 89 0.16 -10.44 -4.36
C GLY A 89 0.78 -9.03 -4.31
N VAL A 90 0.67 -8.31 -3.19
CA VAL A 90 1.16 -6.94 -3.04
C VAL A 90 2.51 -6.95 -2.33
N THR A 91 3.48 -6.24 -2.90
CA THR A 91 4.81 -6.04 -2.28
C THR A 91 4.78 -4.90 -1.26
N PRO A 92 5.63 -4.93 -0.23
CA PRO A 92 5.77 -3.80 0.70
C PRO A 92 6.07 -2.48 0.00
N PHE A 93 6.87 -2.49 -1.08
CA PHE A 93 7.10 -1.31 -1.92
C PHE A 93 5.79 -0.66 -2.39
N ALA A 94 4.93 -1.46 -3.03
CA ALA A 94 3.66 -0.98 -3.56
C ALA A 94 2.71 -0.55 -2.43
N ALA A 95 2.69 -1.32 -1.34
CA ALA A 95 1.86 -1.03 -0.18
C ALA A 95 2.24 0.29 0.50
N PHE A 96 3.52 0.56 0.71
CA PHE A 96 4.00 1.82 1.30
C PHE A 96 3.61 3.02 0.45
N GLY A 97 3.83 2.94 -0.86
CA GLY A 97 3.48 4.03 -1.78
C GLY A 97 1.98 4.33 -1.78
N ARG A 98 1.14 3.30 -1.94
CA ARG A 98 -0.31 3.45 -1.95
C ARG A 98 -0.87 3.88 -0.59
N PHE A 99 -0.32 3.36 0.50
CA PHE A 99 -0.73 3.78 1.84
C PHE A 99 -0.44 5.26 2.07
N ALA A 100 0.76 5.75 1.73
CA ALA A 100 1.12 7.15 1.88
C ALA A 100 0.26 8.09 1.01
N GLU A 101 -0.05 7.68 -0.22
CA GLU A 101 -0.95 8.43 -1.12
C GLU A 101 -2.36 8.56 -0.52
N LEU A 102 -2.93 7.46 -0.02
CA LEU A 102 -4.25 7.44 0.59
C LEU A 102 -4.26 8.21 1.92
N GLU A 103 -3.22 8.06 2.73
CA GLU A 103 -3.07 8.77 3.99
C GLU A 103 -3.09 10.28 3.76
N GLU A 104 -2.32 10.81 2.81
CA GLU A 104 -2.29 12.25 2.54
C GLU A 104 -3.63 12.76 1.98
N ARG A 105 -4.30 12.01 1.09
CA ARG A 105 -5.62 12.39 0.56
C ARG A 105 -6.72 12.40 1.63
N LEU A 106 -6.65 11.47 2.58
CA LEU A 106 -7.66 11.30 3.63
C LEU A 106 -7.37 12.09 4.91
N LYS A 107 -6.16 12.65 5.05
CA LYS A 107 -5.66 13.35 6.24
C LYS A 107 -6.53 14.51 6.73
N ALA A 108 -7.18 15.21 5.82
CA ALA A 108 -8.07 16.33 6.14
C ALA A 108 -9.44 15.88 6.69
N MET A 109 -9.73 14.57 6.68
CA MET A 109 -11.00 14.00 7.08
C MET A 109 -10.90 13.35 8.46
N GLU A 110 -11.97 13.47 9.26
CA GLU A 110 -12.13 12.66 10.47
C GLU A 110 -12.51 11.24 10.06
N LEU A 111 -11.50 10.36 9.97
CA LEU A 111 -11.70 8.98 9.58
C LEU A 111 -12.42 8.16 10.66
N PRO A 112 -13.39 7.30 10.30
CA PRO A 112 -14.01 6.39 11.24
C PRO A 112 -13.01 5.29 11.66
N ARG A 113 -13.39 4.49 12.66
CA ARG A 113 -12.60 3.34 13.07
C ARG A 113 -12.50 2.33 11.92
N VAL A 114 -11.27 2.06 11.48
CA VAL A 114 -10.98 1.09 10.41
C VAL A 114 -10.76 -0.31 10.97
N GLY A 115 -11.27 -1.32 10.27
CA GLY A 115 -11.01 -2.73 10.56
C GLY A 115 -9.93 -3.27 9.63
N THR A 116 -8.80 -3.73 10.19
CA THR A 116 -7.64 -4.25 9.42
C THR A 116 -7.57 -5.79 9.44
N GLU A 117 -8.39 -6.44 10.25
CA GLU A 117 -8.35 -7.89 10.47
C GLU A 117 -8.62 -8.66 9.18
N GLY A 118 -7.75 -9.61 8.86
CA GLY A 118 -7.87 -10.48 7.69
C GLY A 118 -7.64 -9.82 6.33
N LEU A 119 -7.60 -8.49 6.21
CA LEU A 119 -7.42 -7.79 4.92
C LEU A 119 -6.04 -8.03 4.28
N ALA A 120 -5.01 -8.22 5.12
CA ALA A 120 -3.65 -8.57 4.68
C ALA A 120 -3.47 -10.05 4.33
N ASP A 121 -4.52 -10.86 4.46
CA ASP A 121 -4.54 -12.29 4.11
C ASP A 121 -5.33 -12.56 2.83
N GLN A 122 -6.14 -11.61 2.35
CA GLN A 122 -7.03 -11.83 1.21
C GLN A 122 -6.28 -11.79 -0.13
N PRO A 123 -6.48 -12.80 -1.00
CA PRO A 123 -6.06 -12.75 -2.40
C PRO A 123 -6.68 -11.59 -3.17
N ALA A 124 -6.08 -11.25 -4.31
CA ALA A 124 -6.54 -10.17 -5.17
C ALA A 124 -8.00 -10.36 -5.63
N GLU A 125 -8.39 -11.60 -5.98
CA GLU A 125 -9.74 -11.93 -6.42
C GLU A 125 -10.77 -11.70 -5.30
N ARG A 126 -10.41 -12.12 -4.07
CA ARG A 126 -11.28 -11.94 -2.91
C ARG A 126 -11.41 -10.46 -2.54
N TYR A 127 -10.32 -9.70 -2.62
CA TYR A 127 -10.39 -8.25 -2.40
C TYR A 127 -11.23 -7.53 -3.47
N ALA A 128 -11.18 -7.95 -4.73
CA ALA A 128 -12.04 -7.38 -5.77
C ALA A 128 -13.53 -7.51 -5.41
N GLN A 129 -13.95 -8.64 -4.85
CA GLN A 129 -15.32 -8.84 -4.33
C GLN A 129 -15.66 -7.87 -3.18
N LEU A 130 -14.73 -7.66 -2.23
CA LEU A 130 -14.91 -6.70 -1.14
C LEU A 130 -15.06 -5.28 -1.67
N SER A 131 -14.21 -4.90 -2.64
CA SER A 131 -14.21 -3.57 -3.26
C SER A 131 -15.46 -3.32 -4.09
N GLU A 132 -16.01 -4.34 -4.76
CA GLU A 132 -17.26 -4.25 -5.51
C GLU A 132 -18.43 -3.92 -4.57
N VAL A 133 -18.57 -4.69 -3.47
CA VAL A 133 -19.63 -4.45 -2.48
C VAL A 133 -19.46 -3.09 -1.78
N ALA A 134 -18.23 -2.67 -1.49
CA ALA A 134 -17.96 -1.32 -0.98
C ALA A 134 -18.37 -0.23 -1.98
N GLY A 135 -18.14 -0.46 -3.27
CA GLY A 135 -18.58 0.44 -4.34
C GLY A 135 -20.10 0.53 -4.46
N GLU A 136 -20.79 -0.60 -4.33
CA GLU A 136 -22.25 -0.63 -4.27
C GLU A 136 -22.78 0.15 -3.04
N LEU A 137 -22.19 -0.03 -1.86
CA LEU A 137 -22.53 0.73 -0.66
C LEU A 137 -22.34 2.23 -0.90
N GLN A 138 -21.19 2.63 -1.42
CA GLN A 138 -20.87 4.03 -1.74
C GLN A 138 -21.90 4.63 -2.71
N ALA A 139 -22.26 3.89 -3.75
CA ALA A 139 -23.26 4.33 -4.72
C ALA A 139 -24.65 4.52 -4.09
N VAL A 140 -25.04 3.67 -3.14
CA VAL A 140 -26.29 3.83 -2.39
C VAL A 140 -26.21 5.06 -1.47
N LEU A 141 -25.10 5.25 -0.76
CA LEU A 141 -24.87 6.43 0.08
C LEU A 141 -24.96 7.73 -0.71
N GLY A 142 -24.44 7.77 -1.94
CA GLY A 142 -24.56 8.93 -2.84
C GLY A 142 -26.01 9.30 -3.17
N LYS A 143 -26.95 8.34 -3.10
CA LYS A 143 -28.38 8.57 -3.32
C LYS A 143 -29.12 8.96 -2.04
N ILE A 144 -28.86 8.26 -0.93
CA ILE A 144 -29.65 8.40 0.31
C ILE A 144 -29.06 9.40 1.31
N GLY A 145 -27.81 9.81 1.10
CA GLY A 145 -27.04 10.56 2.07
C GLY A 145 -26.65 9.69 3.27
N LEU A 146 -26.58 10.29 4.45
CA LEU A 146 -26.17 9.59 5.67
C LEU A 146 -27.31 8.67 6.16
N PRO A 147 -27.13 7.33 6.23
CA PRO A 147 -28.22 6.40 6.56
C PRO A 147 -28.89 6.70 7.90
N LYS A 148 -28.13 7.08 8.93
CA LYS A 148 -28.67 7.42 10.25
C LYS A 148 -29.57 8.66 10.24
N SER A 149 -29.43 9.54 9.26
CA SER A 149 -30.31 10.70 9.06
C SER A 149 -31.57 10.38 8.26
N HIS A 150 -31.61 9.20 7.61
CA HIS A 150 -32.71 8.81 6.75
C HIS A 150 -34.00 8.55 7.55
N PRO A 151 -35.19 8.94 7.04
CA PRO A 151 -36.47 8.73 7.75
C PRO A 151 -36.78 7.27 8.07
N PHE A 152 -36.36 6.34 7.21
CA PHE A 152 -36.56 4.90 7.41
C PHE A 152 -35.40 4.20 8.14
N TRP A 153 -34.45 4.95 8.72
CA TRP A 153 -33.40 4.33 9.55
C TRP A 153 -34.03 3.55 10.71
N GLY A 154 -33.66 2.28 10.86
CA GLY A 154 -34.30 1.33 11.76
C GLY A 154 -35.15 0.28 11.04
N SER A 155 -35.58 0.51 9.80
CA SER A 155 -36.17 -0.56 8.98
C SER A 155 -35.13 -1.65 8.68
N ARG A 156 -35.51 -2.92 8.85
CA ARG A 156 -34.71 -4.09 8.46
C ARG A 156 -35.09 -4.66 7.09
N LYS A 157 -36.07 -4.05 6.42
CA LYS A 157 -36.59 -4.52 5.13
C LYS A 157 -35.48 -4.45 4.07
N LYS A 158 -35.38 -5.48 3.22
CA LYS A 158 -34.33 -5.61 2.17
C LYS A 158 -34.88 -5.51 0.74
N ALA A 159 -36.20 -5.57 0.61
CA ALA A 159 -36.90 -5.43 -0.66
C ALA A 159 -38.13 -4.57 -0.45
N PHE A 160 -38.51 -3.81 -1.47
CA PHE A 160 -39.67 -2.93 -1.43
C PHE A 160 -40.45 -3.06 -2.73
N LEU A 161 -41.69 -3.52 -2.64
CA LEU A 161 -42.57 -3.66 -3.79
C LEU A 161 -43.39 -2.37 -3.98
N PRO A 162 -43.58 -1.89 -5.22
CA PRO A 162 -44.40 -0.70 -5.47
C PRO A 162 -45.84 -0.79 -4.93
N THR A 163 -46.38 -2.00 -4.79
CA THR A 163 -47.71 -2.26 -4.23
C THR A 163 -47.80 -1.97 -2.74
N GLU A 164 -46.71 -2.10 -1.98
CA GLU A 164 -46.66 -1.84 -0.54
C GLU A 164 -46.75 -0.33 -0.21
N ARG A 165 -46.54 0.55 -1.21
CA ARG A 165 -46.56 2.02 -1.04
C ARG A 165 -47.86 2.53 -0.41
N ILE A 166 -48.99 2.00 -0.88
CA ILE A 166 -50.31 2.45 -0.44
C ILE A 166 -50.55 2.03 1.01
N GLU A 167 -50.26 0.77 1.33
CA GLU A 167 -50.42 0.22 2.68
C GLU A 167 -49.53 0.95 3.69
N ILE A 168 -48.25 1.17 3.36
CA ILE A 168 -47.32 1.90 4.23
C ILE A 168 -47.79 3.34 4.44
N GLY A 169 -48.18 4.04 3.38
CA GLY A 169 -48.70 5.40 3.49
C GLY A 169 -49.95 5.49 4.37
N GLN A 170 -50.88 4.55 4.24
CA GLN A 170 -52.08 4.48 5.07
C GLN A 170 -51.77 4.22 6.55
N LYS A 171 -50.91 3.24 6.84
CA LYS A 171 -50.52 2.92 8.22
C LYS A 171 -49.70 4.04 8.86
N ALA A 172 -48.80 4.68 8.11
CA ALA A 172 -48.07 5.86 8.55
C ALA A 172 -49.00 7.05 8.82
N GLY A 173 -49.97 7.30 7.94
CA GLY A 173 -50.98 8.35 8.15
C GLY A 173 -51.84 8.10 9.40
N ALA A 174 -52.26 6.85 9.63
CA ALA A 174 -52.99 6.47 10.85
C ALA A 174 -52.14 6.69 12.12
N ALA A 175 -50.85 6.30 12.09
CA ALA A 175 -49.92 6.52 13.20
C ALA A 175 -49.68 8.03 13.43
N ARG A 176 -49.49 8.82 12.37
CA ARG A 176 -49.37 10.28 12.46
C ARG A 176 -50.60 10.91 13.11
N MET A 177 -51.80 10.54 12.66
CA MET A 177 -53.05 11.09 13.22
C MET A 177 -53.20 10.74 14.71
N CYS A 178 -52.82 9.53 15.13
CA CYS A 178 -52.84 9.16 16.54
C CYS A 178 -51.78 9.92 17.35
N ALA A 179 -50.60 10.15 16.77
CA ALA A 179 -49.54 10.94 17.38
C ALA A 179 -49.94 12.42 17.54
N GLU A 180 -50.60 13.01 16.55
CA GLU A 180 -51.14 14.38 16.61
C GLU A 180 -52.21 14.52 17.70
N ARG A 181 -53.14 13.55 17.79
CA ARG A 181 -54.15 13.52 18.87
C ARG A 181 -53.53 13.35 20.25
N LEU A 182 -52.48 12.52 20.36
CA LEU A 182 -51.74 12.35 21.61
C LEU A 182 -51.02 13.65 21.99
N ALA A 183 -50.37 14.32 21.03
CA ALA A 183 -49.73 15.60 21.24
C ALA A 183 -50.74 16.65 21.73
N GLU A 184 -51.90 16.78 21.08
CA GLU A 184 -52.98 17.69 21.49
C GLU A 184 -53.50 17.37 22.90
N ALA A 185 -53.85 16.11 23.17
CA ALA A 185 -54.33 15.68 24.48
C ALA A 185 -53.26 15.89 25.58
N SER A 186 -51.99 15.69 25.24
CA SER A 186 -50.86 15.89 26.15
C SER A 186 -50.66 17.38 26.45
N GLY A 187 -50.77 18.26 25.46
CA GLY A 187 -50.66 19.71 25.63
C GLY A 187 -51.72 20.24 26.59
N GLU A 188 -52.99 19.89 26.37
CA GLU A 188 -54.08 20.26 27.28
C GLU A 188 -53.85 19.73 28.70
N PHE A 189 -53.37 18.49 28.83
CA PHE A 189 -53.13 17.84 30.12
C PHE A 189 -51.98 18.47 30.90
N LEU A 190 -50.87 18.76 30.23
CA LEU A 190 -49.68 19.37 30.83
C LEU A 190 -49.93 20.84 31.18
N GLU A 191 -50.63 21.59 30.32
CA GLU A 191 -51.03 22.98 30.59
C GLU A 191 -51.94 23.06 31.83
N ALA A 192 -52.90 22.14 31.97
CA ALA A 192 -53.76 22.07 33.15
C ALA A 192 -52.98 21.78 34.45
N MET A 193 -51.76 21.26 34.35
CA MET A 193 -50.86 20.97 35.46
C MET A 193 -49.71 21.99 35.58
N LEU A 194 -49.72 23.08 34.78
CA LEU A 194 -48.66 24.09 34.71
C LEU A 194 -47.28 23.52 34.34
N LEU A 195 -47.26 22.48 33.50
CA LEU A 195 -46.04 21.86 32.99
C LEU A 195 -45.83 22.33 31.54
N GLU A 196 -44.71 23.02 31.28
CA GLU A 196 -44.41 23.59 29.95
C GLU A 196 -43.57 22.69 29.03
N GLN A 197 -43.18 21.50 29.50
CA GLN A 197 -42.25 20.62 28.75
C GLN A 197 -43.00 19.65 27.84
N SER A 198 -42.51 19.43 26.61
CA SER A 198 -42.95 18.28 25.80
C SER A 198 -42.54 16.99 26.52
N ALA A 199 -43.48 16.06 26.63
CA ALA A 199 -43.29 14.79 27.32
C ALA A 199 -43.47 13.61 26.36
N CYS A 200 -42.66 12.56 26.55
CA CYS A 200 -42.81 11.32 25.82
C CYS A 200 -43.98 10.48 26.37
N PRO A 201 -44.52 9.54 25.57
CA PRO A 201 -45.62 8.66 25.99
C PRO A 201 -45.42 7.95 27.33
N ASP A 202 -44.21 7.51 27.67
CA ASP A 202 -43.92 6.86 28.96
C ASP A 202 -44.07 7.81 30.15
N VAL A 203 -43.62 9.05 30.01
CA VAL A 203 -43.78 10.09 31.05
C VAL A 203 -45.26 10.46 31.17
N LEU A 204 -45.96 10.62 30.05
CA LEU A 204 -47.39 10.94 30.02
C LEU A 204 -48.24 9.84 30.68
N ARG A 205 -47.93 8.56 30.42
CA ARG A 205 -48.56 7.42 31.08
C ARG A 205 -48.35 7.48 32.58
N SER A 206 -47.10 7.66 33.00
CA SER A 206 -46.72 7.74 34.41
C SER A 206 -47.42 8.89 35.13
N LEU A 207 -47.52 10.06 34.49
CA LEU A 207 -48.26 11.21 35.02
C LEU A 207 -49.77 10.93 35.09
N ALA A 208 -50.37 10.34 34.06
CA ALA A 208 -51.79 10.03 34.05
C ALA A 208 -52.17 9.01 35.14
N ASP A 209 -51.35 7.99 35.34
CA ASP A 209 -51.54 6.98 36.41
C ASP A 209 -51.32 7.59 37.80
N LEU A 210 -50.37 8.52 37.93
CA LEU A 210 -50.16 9.27 39.16
C LEU A 210 -51.36 10.18 39.48
N VAL A 211 -51.91 10.88 38.50
CA VAL A 211 -53.12 11.72 38.66
C VAL A 211 -54.31 10.88 39.12
N GLU A 212 -54.51 9.68 38.56
CA GLU A 212 -55.56 8.77 39.05
C GLU A 212 -55.32 8.39 40.51
N THR A 213 -54.07 8.07 40.85
CA THR A 213 -53.67 7.71 42.22
C THR A 213 -53.92 8.87 43.20
N ILE A 214 -53.63 10.10 42.79
CA ILE A 214 -53.91 11.33 43.54
C ILE A 214 -55.42 11.52 43.69
N GLY A 215 -56.20 11.32 42.63
CA GLY A 215 -57.67 11.36 42.67
C GLY A 215 -58.25 10.36 43.69
N VAL A 216 -57.69 9.15 43.78
CA VAL A 216 -58.05 8.17 44.81
C VAL A 216 -57.74 8.70 46.21
N ALA A 217 -56.57 9.32 46.43
CA ALA A 217 -56.20 9.89 47.72
C ALA A 217 -57.07 11.11 48.10
N ALA A 218 -57.41 11.97 47.14
CA ALA A 218 -58.22 13.17 47.33
C ALA A 218 -59.65 12.86 47.81
N ARG A 219 -60.27 11.74 47.36
CA ARG A 219 -61.59 11.26 47.84
C ARG A 219 -61.67 10.97 49.34
N TYR A 220 -60.55 10.99 50.06
CA TYR A 220 -60.45 10.79 51.50
C TYR A 220 -60.04 12.04 52.29
N ARG A 221 -59.98 13.23 51.67
CA ARG A 221 -59.52 14.51 52.27
C ARG A 221 -60.14 14.84 53.63
N ARG A 222 -61.45 14.58 53.78
CA ARG A 222 -62.22 14.86 55.02
C ARG A 222 -62.63 13.61 55.81
N LYS A 223 -62.08 12.44 55.49
CA LYS A 223 -62.44 11.17 56.14
C LYS A 223 -61.41 10.82 57.22
N TRP A 224 -61.84 10.74 58.47
CA TRP A 224 -60.96 10.39 59.60
C TRP A 224 -60.51 8.92 59.54
N TRP A 225 -61.34 8.01 59.03
CA TRP A 225 -61.05 6.58 58.88
C TRP A 225 -60.16 6.22 57.67
N ARG A 226 -59.66 7.20 56.91
CA ARG A 226 -58.86 6.98 55.68
C ARG A 226 -57.67 6.03 55.86
N ILE A 227 -57.04 6.06 57.04
CA ILE A 227 -55.89 5.22 57.41
C ILE A 227 -56.22 3.72 57.44
N PHE A 228 -57.50 3.35 57.60
CA PHE A 228 -57.96 1.96 57.53
C PHE A 228 -58.31 1.52 56.10
N SER A 229 -58.50 2.46 55.17
CA SER A 229 -58.80 2.13 53.77
C SER A 229 -57.56 1.56 53.05
N GLY A 230 -57.68 0.33 52.54
CA GLY A 230 -56.65 -0.29 51.71
C GLY A 230 -56.39 0.43 50.38
N ARG A 231 -57.39 1.15 49.84
CA ARG A 231 -57.22 1.97 48.62
C ARG A 231 -56.40 3.23 48.91
N TYR A 232 -56.71 3.94 49.99
CA TYR A 232 -55.95 5.12 50.41
C TYR A 232 -54.51 4.77 50.79
N ARG A 233 -54.30 3.69 51.55
CA ARG A 233 -52.95 3.25 51.94
C ARG A 233 -52.07 2.91 50.73
N ARG A 234 -52.63 2.23 49.71
CA ARG A 234 -51.92 1.95 48.45
C ARG A 234 -51.58 3.23 47.70
N ALA A 235 -52.55 4.11 47.47
CA ALA A 235 -52.31 5.38 46.77
C ALA A 235 -51.26 6.25 47.48
N ARG A 236 -51.37 6.37 48.81
CA ARG A 236 -50.37 7.06 49.64
C ARG A 236 -48.98 6.43 49.50
N LYS A 237 -48.89 5.10 49.53
CA LYS A 237 -47.61 4.39 49.38
C LYS A 237 -46.95 4.71 48.03
N THR A 238 -47.68 4.59 46.93
CA THR A 238 -47.20 4.90 45.58
C THR A 238 -46.71 6.34 45.45
N ILE A 239 -47.47 7.32 45.96
CA ILE A 239 -47.07 8.74 45.94
C ILE A 239 -45.75 8.96 46.69
N LEU A 240 -45.61 8.38 47.89
CA LEU A 240 -44.41 8.54 48.72
C LEU A 240 -43.19 7.85 48.11
N GLU A 241 -43.36 6.68 47.50
CA GLU A 241 -42.31 5.96 46.79
C GLU A 241 -41.75 6.80 45.63
N ILE A 242 -42.62 7.39 44.81
CA ILE A 242 -42.22 8.27 43.70
C ILE A 242 -41.52 9.52 44.24
N CYS A 243 -42.06 10.15 45.29
CA CYS A 243 -41.48 11.33 45.93
C CYS A 243 -40.11 11.05 46.59
N GLY A 244 -39.79 9.80 46.92
CA GLY A 244 -38.54 9.42 47.59
C GLY A 244 -38.58 9.54 49.13
N GLU A 245 -39.77 9.72 49.72
CA GLU A 245 -39.97 9.74 51.17
C GLU A 245 -40.32 8.34 51.68
N ALA A 246 -39.31 7.53 51.98
CA ALA A 246 -39.51 6.16 52.51
C ALA A 246 -40.04 6.14 53.96
N ASP A 247 -39.91 7.24 54.71
CA ASP A 247 -40.29 7.31 56.12
C ASP A 247 -41.76 7.73 56.25
N GLY A 248 -42.66 6.74 56.29
CA GLY A 248 -44.12 6.87 56.27
C GLY A 248 -44.78 7.62 57.44
N ARG A 249 -44.18 8.71 57.94
CA ARG A 249 -44.63 9.55 59.06
C ARG A 249 -45.69 10.60 58.66
N LEU A 250 -45.95 10.79 57.36
CA LEU A 250 -46.99 11.71 56.89
C LEU A 250 -48.41 11.19 57.19
N ARG A 251 -48.97 11.56 58.36
CA ARG A 251 -50.34 11.19 58.79
C ARG A 251 -51.42 12.19 58.36
N ARG A 252 -51.03 13.45 58.13
CA ARG A 252 -51.94 14.52 57.68
C ARG A 252 -52.16 14.41 56.17
N HIS A 253 -53.43 14.49 55.74
CA HIS A 253 -53.80 14.38 54.32
C HIS A 253 -53.14 15.48 53.48
N ARG A 254 -53.08 16.72 53.99
CA ARG A 254 -52.37 17.84 53.36
C ARG A 254 -50.93 17.50 52.96
N ASN A 255 -50.18 16.84 53.85
CA ASN A 255 -48.79 16.50 53.54
C ASN A 255 -48.68 15.40 52.48
N VAL A 256 -49.68 14.50 52.37
CA VAL A 256 -49.75 13.53 51.27
C VAL A 256 -50.03 14.24 49.93
N MET A 257 -50.84 15.29 49.94
CA MET A 257 -51.09 16.12 48.74
C MET A 257 -49.89 17.01 48.37
N LEU A 258 -49.06 17.39 49.34
CA LEU A 258 -47.78 18.07 49.07
C LEU A 258 -46.75 17.09 48.50
N ALA A 259 -46.67 15.86 49.02
CA ALA A 259 -45.85 14.81 48.42
C ALA A 259 -46.33 14.45 47.00
N ALA A 260 -47.64 14.57 46.74
CA ALA A 260 -48.21 14.36 45.41
C ALA A 260 -47.75 15.42 44.39
N SER A 261 -47.69 16.71 44.75
CA SER A 261 -47.18 17.75 43.85
C SER A 261 -45.69 17.52 43.54
N VAL A 262 -44.89 17.16 44.54
CA VAL A 262 -43.47 16.79 44.33
C VAL A 262 -43.34 15.55 43.44
N ALA A 263 -44.17 14.52 43.64
CA ALA A 263 -44.16 13.33 42.80
C ALA A 263 -44.52 13.64 41.33
N VAL A 264 -45.47 14.54 41.10
CA VAL A 264 -45.83 15.03 39.75
C VAL A 264 -44.64 15.73 39.09
N LEU A 265 -44.03 16.70 39.78
CA LEU A 265 -42.89 17.45 39.24
C LEU A 265 -41.69 16.53 38.96
N LYS A 266 -41.42 15.59 39.86
CA LYS A 266 -40.35 14.60 39.68
C LYS A 266 -40.60 13.66 38.51
N THR A 267 -41.85 13.23 38.30
CA THR A 267 -42.22 12.37 37.16
C THR A 267 -42.11 13.12 35.85
N ALA A 268 -42.49 14.41 35.84
CA ALA A 268 -42.39 15.29 34.67
C ALA A 268 -40.97 15.79 34.40
N GLY A 269 -40.03 15.67 35.35
CA GLY A 269 -38.72 16.32 35.26
C GLY A 269 -38.80 17.86 35.33
N ALA A 270 -39.81 18.39 36.00
CA ALA A 270 -40.09 19.82 36.10
C ALA A 270 -39.47 20.46 37.36
N ASP A 271 -39.36 21.80 37.35
CA ASP A 271 -38.75 22.58 38.44
C ASP A 271 -39.54 22.42 39.75
N ALA A 272 -38.83 22.17 40.85
CA ALA A 272 -39.39 22.10 42.19
C ALA A 272 -40.05 23.42 42.63
N ALA A 273 -39.69 24.55 42.01
CA ALA A 273 -40.28 25.86 42.27
C ALA A 273 -41.80 25.90 42.01
N LEU A 274 -42.32 25.04 41.13
CA LEU A 274 -43.75 24.97 40.81
C LEU A 274 -44.57 24.16 41.84
N SER A 275 -43.93 23.66 42.90
CA SER A 275 -44.57 22.72 43.84
C SER A 275 -45.78 23.33 44.53
N ASP A 276 -45.75 24.62 44.88
CA ASP A 276 -46.85 25.27 45.59
C ASP A 276 -48.04 25.57 44.65
N GLU A 277 -47.78 25.94 43.40
CA GLU A 277 -48.79 26.13 42.34
C GLU A 277 -49.47 24.80 42.00
N VAL A 278 -48.68 23.75 41.74
CA VAL A 278 -49.20 22.41 41.45
C VAL A 278 -49.98 21.86 42.64
N HIS A 279 -49.49 22.07 43.87
CA HIS A 279 -50.20 21.66 45.08
C HIS A 279 -51.57 22.34 45.19
N ARG A 280 -51.66 23.66 44.91
CA ARG A 280 -52.93 24.40 44.92
C ARG A 280 -53.94 23.83 43.91
N ILE A 281 -53.48 23.49 42.70
CA ILE A 281 -54.30 22.88 41.66
C ILE A 281 -54.80 21.50 42.08
N LEU A 282 -53.92 20.65 42.62
CA LEU A 282 -54.29 19.31 43.07
C LEU A 282 -55.20 19.31 44.31
N GLU A 283 -55.19 20.38 45.10
CA GLU A 283 -56.10 20.57 46.23
C GLU A 283 -57.49 21.07 45.83
N ASP A 284 -57.66 21.66 44.64
CA ASP A 284 -58.96 22.11 44.15
C ASP A 284 -59.75 20.95 43.50
N GLU A 285 -60.98 20.70 43.96
CA GLU A 285 -61.76 19.52 43.52
C GLU A 285 -62.20 19.61 42.05
N GLU A 286 -62.50 20.81 41.56
CA GLU A 286 -62.91 21.05 40.17
C GLU A 286 -61.71 20.90 39.23
N SER A 287 -60.59 21.54 39.57
CA SER A 287 -59.33 21.44 38.81
C SER A 287 -58.80 20.01 38.77
N LEU A 288 -58.78 19.29 39.90
CA LEU A 288 -58.36 17.88 39.93
C LEU A 288 -59.31 16.98 39.12
N GLY A 289 -60.62 17.27 39.11
CA GLY A 289 -61.60 16.59 38.27
C GLY A 289 -61.33 16.77 36.79
N ARG A 290 -61.03 18.01 36.36
CA ARG A 290 -60.64 18.34 34.98
C ARG A 290 -59.34 17.62 34.58
N ILE A 291 -58.31 17.68 35.43
CA ILE A 291 -57.02 17.02 35.17
C ILE A 291 -57.17 15.50 35.09
N ALA A 292 -58.02 14.90 35.93
CA ALA A 292 -58.30 13.46 35.86
C ALA A 292 -59.02 13.05 34.56
N ALA A 293 -59.92 13.89 34.03
CA ALA A 293 -60.56 13.66 32.74
C ALA A 293 -59.56 13.77 31.57
N LEU A 294 -58.67 14.77 31.62
CA LEU A 294 -57.58 14.92 30.65
C LEU A 294 -56.59 13.75 30.71
N ALA A 295 -56.23 13.29 31.91
CA ALA A 295 -55.40 12.10 32.11
C ALA A 295 -56.02 10.82 31.50
N ALA A 296 -57.36 10.67 31.58
CA ALA A 296 -58.06 9.56 30.94
C ALA A 296 -57.99 9.66 29.41
N ARG A 297 -58.21 10.86 28.84
CA ARG A 297 -58.05 11.12 27.39
C ARG A 297 -56.63 10.81 26.91
N VAL A 298 -55.60 11.23 27.67
CA VAL A 298 -54.20 10.94 27.35
C VAL A 298 -53.95 9.43 27.33
N ARG A 299 -54.45 8.66 28.30
CA ARG A 299 -54.26 7.19 28.30
C ARG A 299 -54.93 6.49 27.13
N GLU A 300 -56.13 6.91 26.75
CA GLU A 300 -56.80 6.41 25.56
C GLU A 300 -56.04 6.75 24.27
N ALA A 301 -55.53 7.98 24.19
CA ALA A 301 -54.70 8.42 23.07
C ALA A 301 -53.38 7.63 22.99
N ILE A 302 -52.72 7.35 24.13
CA ILE A 302 -51.53 6.49 24.19
C ILE A 302 -51.83 5.09 23.66
N GLY A 303 -52.92 4.46 24.12
CA GLY A 303 -53.27 3.10 23.66
C GLY A 303 -53.56 3.04 22.15
N SER A 304 -54.25 4.06 21.62
CA SER A 304 -54.51 4.19 20.17
C SER A 304 -53.21 4.41 19.39
N PHE A 305 -52.34 5.29 19.90
CA PHE A 305 -51.03 5.58 19.33
C PHE A 305 -50.13 4.33 19.28
N GLU A 306 -50.02 3.59 20.36
CA GLU A 306 -49.19 2.37 20.42
C GLU A 306 -49.66 1.30 19.44
N SER A 307 -50.99 1.14 19.28
CA SER A 307 -51.54 0.23 18.29
C SER A 307 -51.18 0.67 16.88
N ALA A 308 -51.37 1.94 16.54
CA ALA A 308 -51.08 2.47 15.22
C ALA A 308 -49.57 2.44 14.90
N CYS A 309 -48.70 2.72 15.88
CA CYS A 309 -47.26 2.58 15.75
C CYS A 309 -46.86 1.14 15.47
N ARG A 310 -47.43 0.17 16.19
CA ARG A 310 -47.15 -1.26 15.94
C ARG A 310 -47.49 -1.66 14.51
N ASP A 311 -48.62 -1.21 13.99
CA ASP A 311 -49.02 -1.51 12.61
C ASP A 311 -48.08 -0.85 11.59
N ALA A 312 -47.71 0.42 11.79
CA ALA A 312 -46.79 1.14 10.93
C ALA A 312 -45.37 0.54 10.96
N PHE A 313 -44.86 0.22 12.15
CA PHE A 313 -43.56 -0.42 12.34
C PHE A 313 -43.51 -1.82 11.75
N CYS A 314 -44.57 -2.61 11.92
CA CYS A 314 -44.68 -3.93 11.30
C CYS A 314 -44.62 -3.85 9.77
N ALA A 315 -45.28 -2.87 9.15
CA ALA A 315 -45.30 -2.70 7.70
C ALA A 315 -43.92 -2.44 7.07
N VAL A 316 -42.99 -1.88 7.84
CA VAL A 316 -41.63 -1.55 7.37
C VAL A 316 -40.55 -2.37 8.08
N GLU A 317 -40.91 -3.42 8.81
CA GLU A 317 -39.98 -4.24 9.60
C GLU A 317 -39.06 -3.37 10.48
N PHE A 318 -39.68 -2.42 11.19
CA PHE A 318 -38.96 -1.41 11.97
C PHE A 318 -38.40 -1.98 13.27
N ASP A 319 -37.12 -1.77 13.49
CA ASP A 319 -36.43 -2.03 14.74
C ASP A 319 -36.26 -0.72 15.52
N GLU A 320 -37.06 -0.59 16.57
CA GLU A 320 -37.03 0.56 17.46
C GLU A 320 -35.70 0.71 18.19
N GLY A 321 -35.00 -0.39 18.50
CA GLY A 321 -33.70 -0.36 19.16
C GLY A 321 -32.63 0.31 18.30
N ILE A 322 -32.69 0.14 16.98
CA ILE A 322 -31.74 0.76 16.04
C ILE A 322 -31.96 2.28 15.91
N ARG A 323 -33.22 2.75 15.91
CA ARG A 323 -33.52 4.19 15.76
C ARG A 323 -33.55 4.94 17.09
N PHE A 324 -34.23 4.39 18.09
CA PHE A 324 -34.61 5.06 19.33
C PHE A 324 -33.86 4.52 20.57
N GLY A 325 -33.16 3.39 20.46
CA GLY A 325 -32.50 2.74 21.59
C GLY A 325 -33.50 2.01 22.50
N GLU A 326 -33.10 1.77 23.75
CA GLU A 326 -33.82 0.88 24.69
C GLU A 326 -35.25 1.32 25.01
N ARG A 327 -35.54 2.63 24.98
CA ARG A 327 -36.87 3.17 25.33
C ARG A 327 -37.87 3.13 24.17
N GLY A 328 -37.43 2.77 22.96
CA GLY A 328 -38.28 2.73 21.77
C GLY A 328 -39.02 4.03 21.49
N ALA A 329 -40.12 3.96 20.74
CA ALA A 329 -40.95 5.12 20.41
C ALA A 329 -41.62 5.76 21.63
N ALA A 330 -41.89 4.99 22.69
CA ALA A 330 -42.52 5.49 23.91
C ALA A 330 -41.63 6.46 24.71
N GLY A 331 -40.32 6.42 24.48
CA GLY A 331 -39.34 7.35 25.04
C GLY A 331 -39.10 8.62 24.21
N ILE A 332 -39.76 8.77 23.05
CA ILE A 332 -39.54 9.89 22.12
C ILE A 332 -40.68 10.91 22.25
N ALA A 333 -40.35 12.20 22.10
CA ALA A 333 -41.33 13.28 22.10
C ALA A 333 -42.35 13.10 20.95
N CYS A 334 -43.62 13.41 21.22
CA CYS A 334 -44.70 13.16 20.27
C CYS A 334 -44.51 13.94 18.97
N GLU A 335 -43.97 15.16 19.02
CA GLU A 335 -43.74 16.01 17.84
C GLU A 335 -42.75 15.37 16.86
N LEU A 336 -41.69 14.75 17.37
CA LEU A 336 -40.69 14.06 16.54
C LEU A 336 -41.26 12.81 15.87
N LEU A 337 -42.17 12.11 16.53
CA LEU A 337 -42.87 10.95 15.98
C LEU A 337 -43.88 11.37 14.91
N VAL A 338 -44.58 12.49 15.11
CA VAL A 338 -45.45 13.10 14.09
C VAL A 338 -44.64 13.42 12.82
N GLU A 339 -43.49 14.06 12.95
CA GLU A 339 -42.61 14.38 11.81
C GLU A 339 -42.11 13.12 11.09
N LEU A 340 -41.72 12.09 11.85
CA LEU A 340 -41.29 10.81 11.30
C LEU A 340 -42.39 10.15 10.47
N PHE A 341 -43.59 9.98 11.03
CA PHE A 341 -44.71 9.35 10.32
C PHE A 341 -45.20 10.20 9.15
N ARG A 342 -45.15 11.53 9.26
CA ARG A 342 -45.42 12.44 8.14
C ARG A 342 -44.44 12.22 6.99
N SER A 343 -43.15 12.02 7.29
CA SER A 343 -42.17 11.68 6.25
C SER A 343 -42.48 10.34 5.58
N TRP A 344 -42.90 9.34 6.35
CA TRP A 344 -43.27 8.03 5.80
C TRP A 344 -44.54 8.07 4.95
N GLU A 345 -45.54 8.86 5.36
CA GLU A 345 -46.79 9.07 4.62
C GLU A 345 -46.55 9.81 3.29
N ASN A 346 -45.73 10.87 3.31
CA ASN A 346 -45.46 11.70 2.15
C ASN A 346 -44.54 11.00 1.12
N GLU A 347 -43.54 10.27 1.60
CA GLU A 347 -42.49 9.68 0.75
C GLU A 347 -42.24 8.19 1.04
N PRO A 348 -43.26 7.31 0.98
CA PRO A 348 -43.09 5.89 1.27
C PRO A 348 -42.10 5.19 0.31
N ARG A 349 -41.83 5.80 -0.85
CA ARG A 349 -40.89 5.30 -1.85
C ARG A 349 -39.44 5.27 -1.34
N ARG A 350 -39.08 6.16 -0.41
CA ARG A 350 -37.73 6.23 0.18
C ARG A 350 -37.40 4.99 1.02
N LEU A 351 -38.39 4.20 1.42
CA LEU A 351 -38.14 2.87 1.99
C LEU A 351 -37.38 1.97 1.01
N GLY A 352 -37.61 2.11 -0.30
CA GLY A 352 -36.88 1.37 -1.32
C GLY A 352 -35.38 1.68 -1.32
N ASP A 353 -35.00 2.94 -1.06
CA ASP A 353 -33.60 3.32 -1.01
C ASP A 353 -32.92 2.79 0.26
N MET A 354 -33.62 2.81 1.40
CA MET A 354 -33.15 2.17 2.64
C MET A 354 -33.07 0.64 2.49
N ALA A 355 -34.02 0.02 1.79
CA ALA A 355 -34.00 -1.41 1.52
C ALA A 355 -32.82 -1.81 0.63
N ALA A 356 -32.46 -0.98 -0.35
CA ALA A 356 -31.25 -1.15 -1.14
C ALA A 356 -30.00 -1.08 -0.26
N PHE A 357 -29.91 -0.10 0.65
CA PHE A 357 -28.81 -0.02 1.63
C PHE A 357 -28.73 -1.29 2.48
N ASN A 358 -29.83 -1.73 3.09
CA ASN A 358 -29.88 -2.92 3.93
C ASN A 358 -29.47 -4.20 3.18
N SER A 359 -29.85 -4.34 1.92
CA SER A 359 -29.48 -5.48 1.07
C SER A 359 -27.98 -5.52 0.76
N VAL A 360 -27.37 -4.36 0.47
CA VAL A 360 -25.92 -4.28 0.25
C VAL A 360 -25.16 -4.44 1.58
N ALA A 361 -25.67 -3.85 2.67
CA ALA A 361 -25.09 -3.96 4.00
C ALA A 361 -25.02 -5.41 4.48
N GLU A 362 -26.10 -6.19 4.34
CA GLU A 362 -26.09 -7.62 4.68
C GLU A 362 -25.04 -8.40 3.88
N ARG A 363 -24.91 -8.12 2.57
CA ARG A 363 -23.87 -8.76 1.76
C ARG A 363 -22.47 -8.37 2.24
N ALA A 364 -22.25 -7.11 2.60
CA ALA A 364 -20.98 -6.64 3.14
C ALA A 364 -20.64 -7.31 4.48
N GLU A 365 -21.61 -7.41 5.40
CA GLU A 365 -21.47 -8.13 6.67
C GLU A 365 -21.17 -9.62 6.44
N GLY A 366 -21.87 -10.26 5.49
CA GLY A 366 -21.59 -11.64 5.10
C GLY A 366 -20.19 -11.87 4.52
N LEU A 367 -19.48 -10.80 4.14
CA LEU A 367 -18.09 -10.81 3.69
C LEU A 367 -17.09 -10.39 4.78
N GLY A 368 -17.55 -10.09 6.00
CA GLY A 368 -16.71 -9.62 7.12
C GLY A 368 -16.40 -8.12 7.08
N LEU A 369 -17.26 -7.31 6.46
CA LEU A 369 -17.12 -5.85 6.38
C LEU A 369 -18.07 -5.10 7.32
N GLU A 370 -18.40 -5.67 8.48
CA GLU A 370 -19.31 -5.05 9.47
C GLU A 370 -18.82 -3.66 9.89
N TRP A 371 -17.49 -3.49 10.05
CA TRP A 371 -16.88 -2.21 10.38
C TRP A 371 -17.10 -1.16 9.28
N LEU A 372 -17.15 -1.57 8.01
CA LEU A 372 -17.35 -0.68 6.87
C LEU A 372 -18.82 -0.27 6.76
N VAL A 373 -19.76 -1.17 7.09
CA VAL A 373 -21.20 -0.86 7.18
C VAL A 373 -21.47 0.14 8.29
N GLU A 374 -20.85 -0.03 9.46
CA GLU A 374 -20.94 0.93 10.56
C GLU A 374 -20.34 2.30 10.18
N ALA A 375 -19.22 2.31 9.44
CA ALA A 375 -18.64 3.53 8.88
C ALA A 375 -19.61 4.20 7.89
N ALA A 376 -20.18 3.43 6.95
CA ALA A 376 -21.18 3.90 5.98
C ALA A 376 -22.40 4.53 6.65
N ALA A 377 -22.85 4.00 7.79
CA ALA A 377 -24.01 4.51 8.52
C ALA A 377 -23.78 5.87 9.21
N ARG A 378 -22.52 6.20 9.56
CA ARG A 378 -22.18 7.30 10.48
C ARG A 378 -21.25 8.35 9.88
N TRP A 379 -20.44 7.99 8.90
CA TRP A 379 -19.41 8.86 8.34
C TRP A 379 -19.93 9.62 7.12
N LYS A 380 -19.94 10.96 7.21
CA LYS A 380 -20.41 11.84 6.12
C LYS A 380 -19.60 11.68 4.83
N GLY A 381 -18.31 11.37 4.93
CA GLY A 381 -17.43 11.14 3.77
C GLY A 381 -17.70 9.82 3.03
N GLY A 382 -18.54 8.93 3.57
CA GLY A 382 -18.78 7.60 2.99
C GLY A 382 -19.41 7.63 1.60
N ALA A 383 -20.16 8.68 1.24
CA ALA A 383 -20.74 8.80 -0.10
C ALA A 383 -19.68 8.94 -1.22
N GLU A 384 -18.48 9.42 -0.88
CA GLU A 384 -17.40 9.70 -1.85
C GLU A 384 -16.18 8.79 -1.64
N HIS A 385 -15.89 8.40 -0.39
CA HIS A 385 -14.60 7.85 -0.01
C HIS A 385 -14.67 6.47 0.68
N LEU A 386 -15.80 5.76 0.62
CA LEU A 386 -15.93 4.46 1.31
C LEU A 386 -15.04 3.38 0.69
N VAL A 387 -14.92 3.35 -0.64
CA VAL A 387 -14.00 2.42 -1.33
C VAL A 387 -12.55 2.75 -0.96
N GLU A 388 -12.20 4.03 -0.92
CA GLU A 388 -10.85 4.50 -0.57
C GLU A 388 -10.53 4.20 0.90
N LEU A 389 -11.52 4.24 1.80
CA LEU A 389 -11.38 3.83 3.19
C LEU A 389 -11.08 2.33 3.32
N LEU A 390 -11.74 1.48 2.51
CA LEU A 390 -11.43 0.05 2.44
C LEU A 390 -10.01 -0.18 1.93
N GLU A 391 -9.62 0.53 0.88
CA GLU A 391 -8.27 0.44 0.30
C GLU A 391 -7.19 0.91 1.29
N TYR A 392 -7.44 2.01 1.99
CA TYR A 392 -6.58 2.52 3.06
C TYR A 392 -6.42 1.47 4.16
N SER A 393 -7.52 0.86 4.61
CA SER A 393 -7.48 -0.19 5.63
C SER A 393 -6.69 -1.42 5.18
N ARG A 394 -6.84 -1.84 3.92
CA ARG A 394 -6.07 -2.96 3.35
C ARG A 394 -4.58 -2.67 3.33
N TYR A 395 -4.15 -1.54 2.77
CA TYR A 395 -2.73 -1.24 2.68
C TYR A 395 -2.11 -1.00 4.06
N ARG A 396 -2.85 -0.39 4.99
CA ARG A 396 -2.44 -0.32 6.41
C ARG A 396 -2.16 -1.70 6.98
N ALA A 397 -3.10 -2.64 6.79
CA ALA A 397 -2.94 -4.02 7.28
C ALA A 397 -1.71 -4.72 6.66
N ILE A 398 -1.47 -4.52 5.36
CA ILE A 398 -0.31 -5.08 4.64
C ILE A 398 0.99 -4.48 5.17
N VAL A 399 1.04 -3.15 5.37
CA VAL A 399 2.19 -2.43 5.94
C VAL A 399 2.50 -2.93 7.36
N GLU A 400 1.49 -3.02 8.22
CA GLU A 400 1.63 -3.52 9.60
C GLU A 400 2.09 -4.99 9.62
N ARG A 401 1.67 -5.81 8.66
CA ARG A 401 2.14 -7.19 8.51
C ARG A 401 3.59 -7.26 8.00
N ALA A 402 3.95 -6.45 7.00
CA ALA A 402 5.30 -6.41 6.45
C ALA A 402 6.34 -6.08 7.54
N HIS A 403 6.03 -5.10 8.40
CA HIS A 403 6.86 -4.73 9.55
C HIS A 403 7.00 -5.88 10.57
N ARG A 404 5.95 -6.68 10.79
CA ARG A 404 6.00 -7.84 11.69
C ARG A 404 6.76 -9.03 11.11
N GLN A 405 6.70 -9.24 9.79
CA GLN A 405 7.35 -10.38 9.11
C GLN A 405 8.82 -10.12 8.80
N HIS A 406 9.20 -8.88 8.53
CA HIS A 406 10.56 -8.52 8.12
C HIS A 406 11.15 -7.46 9.05
N GLU A 407 12.01 -7.89 9.97
CA GLU A 407 12.74 -7.01 10.90
C GLU A 407 13.54 -5.91 10.16
N VAL A 408 14.09 -6.25 8.98
CA VAL A 408 14.84 -5.31 8.14
C VAL A 408 14.01 -4.13 7.62
N LEU A 409 12.68 -4.29 7.53
CA LEU A 409 11.77 -3.20 7.16
C LEU A 409 11.40 -2.37 8.40
N ALA A 410 11.17 -3.02 9.54
CA ALA A 410 10.79 -2.33 10.77
C ALA A 410 11.90 -1.45 11.35
N GLY A 411 13.16 -1.86 11.21
CA GLY A 411 14.33 -1.07 11.62
C GLY A 411 14.89 -0.17 10.52
N PHE A 412 14.15 0.08 9.43
CA PHE A 412 14.67 0.85 8.31
C PHE A 412 14.90 2.32 8.70
N ASP A 413 16.10 2.81 8.39
CA ASP A 413 16.47 4.21 8.48
C ASP A 413 17.20 4.62 7.20
N GLY A 414 16.68 5.65 6.53
CA GLY A 414 17.18 6.08 5.23
C GLY A 414 18.64 6.55 5.27
N ALA A 415 19.05 7.21 6.34
CA ALA A 415 20.42 7.67 6.51
C ALA A 415 21.40 6.50 6.67
N THR A 416 21.04 5.52 7.50
CA THR A 416 21.81 4.29 7.70
C THR A 416 21.91 3.49 6.40
N GLN A 417 20.81 3.34 5.65
CA GLN A 417 20.83 2.60 4.39
C GLN A 417 21.74 3.29 3.36
N ASN A 418 21.64 4.62 3.21
CA ASN A 418 22.51 5.37 2.30
C ASN A 418 23.99 5.23 2.67
N HIS A 419 24.31 5.29 3.97
CA HIS A 419 25.68 5.07 4.43
C HIS A 419 26.22 3.68 4.07
N LEU A 420 25.39 2.64 4.14
CA LEU A 420 25.78 1.28 3.73
C LEU A 420 26.04 1.19 2.22
N VAL A 421 25.22 1.86 1.41
CA VAL A 421 25.41 1.94 -0.05
C VAL A 421 26.70 2.67 -0.39
N GLU A 422 26.95 3.83 0.21
CA GLU A 422 28.21 4.57 0.03
C GLU A 422 29.43 3.75 0.43
N LYS A 423 29.35 3.05 1.58
CA LYS A 423 30.41 2.14 2.03
C LYS A 423 30.65 1.02 1.03
N PHE A 424 29.60 0.43 0.48
CA PHE A 424 29.69 -0.61 -0.55
C PHE A 424 30.40 -0.09 -1.80
N CYS A 425 29.95 1.03 -2.38
CA CYS A 425 30.56 1.64 -3.57
C CYS A 425 32.05 1.96 -3.35
N ARG A 426 32.39 2.54 -2.19
CA ARG A 426 33.78 2.85 -1.86
C ARG A 426 34.66 1.60 -1.78
N LEU A 427 34.17 0.56 -1.10
CA LEU A 427 34.92 -0.70 -0.97
C LEU A 427 35.04 -1.43 -2.31
N ASP A 428 34.05 -1.33 -3.19
CA ASP A 428 34.09 -1.93 -4.53
C ASP A 428 35.19 -1.29 -5.39
N GLU A 429 35.26 0.05 -5.39
CA GLU A 429 36.37 0.77 -6.02
C GLU A 429 37.73 0.41 -5.40
N GLU A 430 37.78 0.27 -4.08
CA GLU A 430 39.00 -0.12 -3.36
C GLU A 430 39.42 -1.54 -3.72
N LEU A 431 38.48 -2.49 -3.81
CA LEU A 431 38.72 -3.85 -4.25
C LEU A 431 39.29 -3.89 -5.67
N LEU A 432 38.75 -3.07 -6.59
CA LEU A 432 39.28 -2.93 -7.94
C LEU A 432 40.73 -2.40 -7.92
N ARG A 433 41.03 -1.39 -7.11
CA ARG A 433 42.40 -0.85 -6.97
C ARG A 433 43.36 -1.90 -6.42
N VAL A 434 42.99 -2.58 -5.34
CA VAL A 434 43.81 -3.63 -4.70
C VAL A 434 44.01 -4.82 -5.63
N THR A 435 42.98 -5.23 -6.36
CA THR A 435 43.06 -6.35 -7.30
C THR A 435 44.07 -6.08 -8.41
N ARG A 436 44.22 -4.83 -8.89
CA ARG A 436 45.27 -4.46 -9.86
C ARG A 436 46.67 -4.75 -9.31
N ALA A 437 46.93 -4.38 -8.05
CA ALA A 437 48.21 -4.63 -7.39
C ALA A 437 48.46 -6.14 -7.20
N CYS A 438 47.43 -6.91 -6.82
CA CYS A 438 47.53 -8.36 -6.70
C CYS A 438 47.87 -9.03 -8.05
N ILE A 439 47.17 -8.66 -9.14
CA ILE A 439 47.43 -9.18 -10.48
C ILE A 439 48.87 -8.88 -10.90
N ALA A 440 49.31 -7.64 -10.71
CA ALA A 440 50.67 -7.23 -11.03
C ALA A 440 51.72 -8.01 -10.20
N LYS A 441 51.49 -8.19 -8.90
CA LYS A 441 52.36 -8.96 -8.00
C LYS A 441 52.46 -10.44 -8.42
N GLU A 442 51.32 -11.06 -8.71
CA GLU A 442 51.26 -12.46 -9.15
C GLU A 442 51.98 -12.65 -10.48
N HIS A 443 51.76 -11.76 -11.44
CA HIS A 443 52.44 -11.80 -12.74
C HIS A 443 53.95 -11.60 -12.61
N LEU A 444 54.38 -10.56 -11.87
CA LEU A 444 55.81 -10.27 -11.65
C LEU A 444 56.52 -11.41 -10.92
N GLY A 445 55.86 -12.07 -9.97
CA GLY A 445 56.39 -13.25 -9.28
C GLY A 445 56.57 -14.47 -10.19
N GLY A 446 55.83 -14.55 -11.30
CA GLY A 446 55.91 -15.61 -12.29
C GLY A 446 56.84 -15.33 -13.48
N LEU A 447 57.51 -14.17 -13.51
CA LEU A 447 58.36 -13.80 -14.65
C LEU A 447 59.56 -14.73 -14.82
N PRO A 448 59.97 -15.04 -16.07
CA PRO A 448 61.18 -15.81 -16.30
C PRO A 448 62.43 -15.05 -15.82
N SER A 449 63.40 -15.77 -15.26
CA SER A 449 64.66 -15.16 -14.83
C SER A 449 65.39 -14.48 -15.99
N ARG A 450 65.86 -13.25 -15.79
CA ARG A 450 66.67 -12.49 -16.78
C ARG A 450 67.93 -13.26 -17.22
N ASN A 451 68.50 -14.06 -16.32
CA ASN A 451 69.66 -14.90 -16.59
C ASN A 451 69.29 -16.31 -17.09
N GLY A 452 68.02 -16.55 -17.39
CA GLY A 452 67.53 -17.81 -17.92
C GLY A 452 68.19 -18.22 -19.24
N ALA A 453 68.20 -19.53 -19.48
CA ALA A 453 68.65 -20.14 -20.73
C ALA A 453 67.52 -20.15 -21.78
N GLY A 454 67.80 -20.66 -22.99
CA GLY A 454 66.81 -20.78 -24.06
C GLY A 454 66.36 -19.42 -24.62
N GLN A 455 65.04 -19.23 -24.76
CA GLN A 455 64.45 -18.01 -25.34
C GLN A 455 64.86 -16.73 -24.59
N MET A 456 65.12 -16.80 -23.28
CA MET A 456 65.61 -15.66 -22.49
C MET A 456 67.03 -15.25 -22.87
N ALA A 457 67.89 -16.17 -23.28
CA ALA A 457 69.23 -15.85 -23.77
C ALA A 457 69.17 -15.09 -25.11
N VAL A 458 68.21 -15.44 -25.98
CA VAL A 458 67.94 -14.73 -27.23
C VAL A 458 67.50 -13.29 -26.93
N LEU A 459 66.54 -13.10 -26.03
CA LEU A 459 66.08 -11.76 -25.63
C LEU A 459 67.20 -10.92 -25.00
N ARG A 460 67.97 -11.50 -24.08
CA ARG A 460 69.11 -10.82 -23.43
C ARG A 460 70.13 -10.32 -24.46
N HIS A 461 70.48 -11.16 -25.43
CA HIS A 461 71.38 -10.77 -26.51
C HIS A 461 70.80 -9.65 -27.38
N GLU A 462 69.48 -9.66 -27.66
CA GLU A 462 68.84 -8.57 -28.40
C GLU A 462 68.74 -7.26 -27.60
N PHE A 463 68.62 -7.31 -26.27
CA PHE A 463 68.64 -6.12 -25.39
C PHE A 463 70.01 -5.42 -25.37
N GLU A 464 71.11 -6.17 -25.48
CA GLU A 464 72.47 -5.61 -25.47
C GLU A 464 72.87 -4.92 -26.80
N LYS A 465 72.13 -5.19 -27.88
CA LYS A 465 72.42 -4.61 -29.20
C LYS A 465 72.07 -3.12 -29.26
N LYS A 466 72.94 -2.33 -29.91
CA LYS A 466 72.66 -0.91 -30.22
C LYS A 466 72.02 -0.70 -31.60
N ARG A 467 72.21 -1.64 -32.54
CA ARG A 467 71.73 -1.62 -33.93
C ARG A 467 71.59 -3.05 -34.45
N LEU A 468 70.95 -3.22 -35.62
CA LEU A 468 70.74 -4.53 -36.28
C LEU A 468 69.93 -5.52 -35.43
N HIS A 469 68.86 -5.04 -34.79
CA HIS A 469 67.91 -5.89 -34.08
C HIS A 469 67.17 -6.84 -35.04
N ARG A 470 66.86 -8.06 -34.55
CA ARG A 470 66.07 -9.05 -35.30
C ARG A 470 64.72 -8.47 -35.77
N PRO A 471 64.23 -8.84 -36.97
CA PRO A 471 62.84 -8.57 -37.34
C PRO A 471 61.88 -9.13 -36.29
N ILE A 472 60.79 -8.40 -35.99
CA ILE A 472 59.82 -8.79 -34.94
C ILE A 472 59.30 -10.21 -35.16
N ARG A 473 58.95 -10.57 -36.41
CA ARG A 473 58.51 -11.92 -36.75
C ARG A 473 59.53 -13.00 -36.36
N ARG A 474 60.82 -12.81 -36.68
CA ARG A 474 61.90 -13.74 -36.29
C ARG A 474 62.11 -13.75 -34.78
N LEU A 475 61.99 -12.60 -34.12
CA LEU A 475 62.04 -12.53 -32.65
C LEU A 475 60.92 -13.36 -32.01
N MET A 476 59.71 -13.31 -32.55
CA MET A 476 58.58 -14.12 -32.09
C MET A 476 58.78 -15.61 -32.38
N GLU A 477 59.38 -16.00 -33.51
CA GLU A 477 59.77 -17.40 -33.77
C GLU A 477 60.77 -17.92 -32.72
N ASP A 478 61.82 -17.13 -32.45
CA ASP A 478 62.94 -17.57 -31.62
C ASP A 478 62.65 -17.45 -30.12
N ALA A 479 61.83 -16.48 -29.72
CA ALA A 479 61.64 -16.08 -28.32
C ALA A 479 60.19 -15.72 -27.94
N GLY A 480 59.19 -16.10 -28.75
CA GLY A 480 57.80 -15.70 -28.57
C GLY A 480 57.17 -16.09 -27.22
N LEU A 481 57.48 -17.28 -26.71
CA LEU A 481 56.96 -17.73 -25.40
C LEU A 481 57.55 -16.91 -24.25
N ALA A 482 58.83 -16.55 -24.33
CA ALA A 482 59.45 -15.66 -23.34
C ALA A 482 58.86 -14.24 -23.43
N VAL A 483 58.63 -13.72 -24.65
CA VAL A 483 57.96 -12.43 -24.84
C VAL A 483 56.56 -12.45 -24.24
N GLN A 484 55.77 -13.50 -24.52
CA GLN A 484 54.40 -13.64 -24.01
C GLN A 484 54.35 -13.86 -22.49
N ALA A 485 55.33 -14.57 -21.91
CA ALA A 485 55.45 -14.72 -20.46
C ALA A 485 55.74 -13.37 -19.78
N ILE A 486 56.51 -12.48 -20.43
CA ILE A 486 56.79 -11.13 -19.90
C ILE A 486 55.59 -10.20 -20.12
N LYS A 487 54.99 -10.27 -21.31
CA LYS A 487 53.88 -9.43 -21.78
C LYS A 487 52.66 -10.29 -22.12
N PRO A 488 51.82 -10.66 -21.15
CA PRO A 488 50.73 -11.60 -21.37
C PRO A 488 49.59 -11.06 -22.25
N ALA A 489 49.47 -9.74 -22.41
CA ALA A 489 48.43 -9.11 -23.21
C ALA A 489 49.01 -8.48 -24.49
N PHE A 490 48.63 -8.96 -25.67
CA PHE A 490 49.07 -8.38 -26.94
C PHE A 490 47.95 -7.50 -27.51
N LEU A 491 48.27 -6.26 -27.86
CA LEU A 491 47.36 -5.30 -28.49
C LEU A 491 47.80 -5.13 -29.95
N MET A 492 46.99 -5.61 -30.90
CA MET A 492 47.38 -5.72 -32.31
C MET A 492 46.22 -5.43 -33.25
N SER A 493 46.51 -5.05 -34.50
CA SER A 493 45.52 -5.13 -35.59
C SER A 493 45.51 -6.54 -36.22
N PRO A 494 44.42 -6.95 -36.91
CA PRO A 494 44.37 -8.25 -37.61
C PRO A 494 45.58 -8.49 -38.51
N LEU A 495 45.95 -7.46 -39.30
CA LEU A 495 47.13 -7.52 -40.16
C LEU A 495 48.44 -7.71 -39.37
N SER A 496 48.57 -7.04 -38.22
CA SER A 496 49.76 -7.16 -37.37
C SER A 496 49.89 -8.57 -36.78
N VAL A 497 48.77 -9.22 -36.42
CA VAL A 497 48.75 -10.62 -35.98
C VAL A 497 49.34 -11.52 -37.06
N ALA A 498 48.88 -11.41 -38.30
CA ALA A 498 49.38 -12.21 -39.42
C ALA A 498 50.85 -11.90 -39.78
N ALA A 499 51.25 -10.63 -39.67
CA ALA A 499 52.59 -10.18 -40.01
C ALA A 499 53.65 -10.65 -38.99
N TYR A 500 53.33 -10.58 -37.70
CA TYR A 500 54.31 -10.72 -36.61
C TYR A 500 54.24 -12.01 -35.82
N LEU A 501 53.11 -12.72 -35.82
CA LEU A 501 52.94 -13.95 -35.05
C LEU A 501 52.95 -15.17 -35.98
N PRO A 502 54.10 -15.83 -36.19
CA PRO A 502 54.17 -17.10 -36.90
C PRO A 502 53.25 -18.17 -36.26
N PRO A 503 52.73 -19.12 -37.05
CA PRO A 503 51.99 -20.26 -36.51
C PRO A 503 52.82 -21.03 -35.47
N GLY A 504 52.22 -21.35 -34.32
CA GLY A 504 52.87 -22.10 -33.24
C GLY A 504 53.88 -21.32 -32.39
N SER A 505 54.11 -20.02 -32.65
CA SER A 505 55.08 -19.24 -31.85
C SER A 505 54.56 -18.81 -30.48
N VAL A 506 53.25 -18.54 -30.40
CA VAL A 506 52.53 -18.11 -29.18
C VAL A 506 51.06 -18.56 -29.25
N GLU A 507 50.43 -18.78 -28.10
CA GLU A 507 49.03 -19.16 -27.96
C GLU A 507 48.36 -18.36 -26.83
N PHE A 508 47.11 -17.97 -27.04
CA PHE A 508 46.33 -17.15 -26.12
C PHE A 508 45.19 -17.95 -25.48
N ASP A 509 44.83 -17.60 -24.26
CA ASP A 509 43.66 -18.19 -23.60
C ASP A 509 42.38 -17.57 -24.19
N ILE A 510 42.44 -16.28 -24.55
CA ILE A 510 41.32 -15.52 -25.10
C ILE A 510 41.78 -14.52 -26.16
N VAL A 511 40.99 -14.40 -27.22
CA VAL A 511 41.04 -13.28 -28.16
C VAL A 511 39.81 -12.38 -27.94
N ILE A 512 40.03 -11.07 -27.88
CA ILE A 512 38.98 -10.07 -27.78
C ILE A 512 39.03 -9.22 -29.05
N PHE A 513 37.94 -9.20 -29.80
CA PHE A 513 37.77 -8.29 -30.93
C PHE A 513 36.95 -7.09 -30.49
N ASP A 514 37.49 -5.90 -30.67
CA ASP A 514 36.79 -4.63 -30.50
C ASP A 514 36.48 -4.01 -31.86
N GLU A 515 35.36 -3.29 -31.95
CA GLU A 515 34.76 -2.85 -33.22
C GLU A 515 34.59 -4.01 -34.23
N ALA A 516 34.11 -5.16 -33.73
CA ALA A 516 34.03 -6.41 -34.49
C ALA A 516 33.21 -6.33 -35.79
N SER A 517 32.27 -5.39 -35.91
CA SER A 517 31.54 -5.13 -37.16
C SER A 517 32.44 -4.62 -38.29
N GLN A 518 33.66 -4.18 -38.00
CA GLN A 518 34.65 -3.69 -38.98
C GLN A 518 35.79 -4.68 -39.27
N VAL A 519 35.78 -5.87 -38.66
CA VAL A 519 36.79 -6.91 -38.90
C VAL A 519 36.21 -8.00 -39.79
N ARG A 520 36.84 -8.25 -40.95
CA ARG A 520 36.43 -9.30 -41.87
C ARG A 520 36.74 -10.70 -41.30
N PRO A 521 35.92 -11.72 -41.57
CA PRO A 521 36.18 -13.09 -41.14
C PRO A 521 37.57 -13.62 -41.49
N GLU A 522 38.05 -13.38 -42.71
CA GLU A 522 39.35 -13.80 -43.20
C GLU A 522 40.53 -13.18 -42.42
N ASP A 523 40.38 -11.93 -41.99
CA ASP A 523 41.39 -11.20 -41.24
C ASP A 523 41.43 -11.64 -39.76
N ALA A 524 40.27 -11.96 -39.19
CA ALA A 524 40.14 -12.45 -37.83
C ALA A 524 40.59 -13.92 -37.67
N PHE A 525 40.52 -14.72 -38.72
CA PHE A 525 40.76 -16.17 -38.67
C PHE A 525 42.12 -16.51 -38.03
N GLY A 526 43.17 -15.75 -38.38
CA GLY A 526 44.48 -15.92 -37.77
C GLY A 526 44.46 -15.69 -36.26
N ALA A 527 43.79 -14.66 -35.77
CA ALA A 527 43.73 -14.38 -34.35
C ALA A 527 42.90 -15.42 -33.58
N ILE A 528 41.78 -15.89 -34.16
CA ILE A 528 40.92 -16.93 -33.57
C ILE A 528 41.68 -18.25 -33.42
N LEU A 529 42.40 -18.70 -34.46
CA LEU A 529 43.15 -19.96 -34.42
C LEU A 529 44.26 -20.02 -33.35
N ARG A 530 44.68 -18.87 -32.84
CA ARG A 530 45.72 -18.78 -31.81
C ARG A 530 45.14 -18.67 -30.39
N ALA A 531 43.81 -18.69 -30.23
CA ALA A 531 43.14 -18.51 -28.95
C ALA A 531 42.21 -19.67 -28.61
N GLY A 532 42.15 -20.06 -27.33
CA GLY A 532 41.22 -21.09 -26.86
C GLY A 532 39.75 -20.62 -26.79
N SER A 533 39.54 -19.30 -26.69
CA SER A 533 38.22 -18.67 -26.64
C SER A 533 38.21 -17.34 -27.37
N ALA A 534 37.05 -16.91 -27.86
CA ALA A 534 36.87 -15.63 -28.55
C ALA A 534 35.71 -14.83 -27.93
N VAL A 535 35.96 -13.54 -27.71
CA VAL A 535 34.95 -12.55 -27.33
C VAL A 535 34.90 -11.50 -28.43
N VAL A 536 33.69 -11.24 -28.91
CA VAL A 536 33.44 -10.35 -30.05
C VAL A 536 32.59 -9.20 -29.54
N VAL A 537 33.14 -7.98 -29.58
CA VAL A 537 32.51 -6.76 -29.10
C VAL A 537 32.32 -5.82 -30.28
N GLY A 538 31.08 -5.41 -30.52
CA GLY A 538 30.75 -4.51 -31.61
C GLY A 538 29.29 -4.09 -31.56
N ASP A 539 28.92 -3.24 -32.51
CA ASP A 539 27.56 -2.75 -32.71
C ASP A 539 27.12 -3.16 -34.11
N SER A 540 26.01 -3.90 -34.19
CA SER A 540 25.43 -4.41 -35.45
C SER A 540 24.87 -3.29 -36.33
N MET A 541 24.66 -2.09 -35.78
CA MET A 541 24.19 -0.92 -36.52
C MET A 541 25.33 -0.06 -37.08
N GLN A 542 26.60 -0.39 -36.78
CA GLN A 542 27.75 0.28 -37.37
C GLN A 542 28.06 -0.25 -38.77
N LEU A 543 28.69 0.60 -39.60
CA LEU A 543 29.04 0.24 -40.97
C LEU A 543 29.96 -1.00 -41.02
N PRO A 544 29.71 -1.93 -41.96
CA PRO A 544 30.56 -3.10 -42.18
C PRO A 544 31.96 -2.71 -42.72
N PRO A 545 32.91 -3.65 -42.80
CA PRO A 545 34.27 -3.37 -43.24
C PRO A 545 34.28 -2.76 -44.64
N THR A 546 34.99 -1.64 -44.85
CA THR A 546 34.97 -0.96 -46.15
C THR A 546 35.55 -1.84 -47.28
N THR A 547 34.81 -1.96 -48.40
CA THR A 547 35.18 -2.73 -49.62
C THR A 547 35.76 -1.86 -50.74
N PHE A 548 36.23 -0.64 -50.43
CA PHE A 548 36.60 0.38 -51.41
C PHE A 548 37.67 -0.07 -52.43
N PHE A 549 38.59 -0.95 -52.05
CA PHE A 549 39.62 -1.47 -52.96
C PHE A 549 39.20 -2.70 -53.77
N ASP A 550 38.25 -3.51 -53.30
CA ASP A 550 37.77 -4.70 -54.02
C ASP A 550 36.98 -4.32 -55.28
N ARG A 551 36.27 -3.19 -55.24
CA ARG A 551 35.53 -2.66 -56.40
C ARG A 551 36.42 -2.20 -57.56
N MET A 552 37.68 -1.84 -57.32
CA MET A 552 38.62 -1.46 -58.40
C MET A 552 39.26 -2.66 -59.10
N ALA A 553 39.32 -3.83 -58.46
CA ALA A 553 39.96 -5.02 -59.01
C ALA A 553 39.02 -5.90 -59.86
N SER A 554 37.70 -5.69 -59.79
CA SER A 554 36.71 -6.48 -60.52
C SER A 554 35.53 -5.60 -60.99
N PRO A 555 35.57 -5.03 -62.20
CA PRO A 555 34.55 -4.08 -62.67
C PRO A 555 33.24 -4.72 -63.14
N GLU A 556 33.10 -6.05 -63.11
CA GLU A 556 31.99 -6.76 -63.74
C GLU A 556 31.23 -7.67 -62.76
N ARG A 557 30.53 -7.10 -61.77
CA ARG A 557 29.32 -7.70 -61.17
C ARG A 557 28.42 -6.58 -60.61
N GLU A 558 27.43 -6.17 -61.38
CA GLU A 558 26.26 -5.44 -60.89
C GLU A 558 25.13 -6.43 -60.54
N ASP A 559 24.55 -6.19 -59.37
CA ASP A 559 23.23 -6.55 -58.88
C ASP A 559 22.85 -8.03 -58.66
N ASP A 560 23.05 -8.49 -57.43
CA ASP A 560 22.04 -9.28 -56.70
C ASP A 560 22.14 -8.96 -55.19
N TRP A 561 21.32 -8.02 -54.71
CA TRP A 561 21.18 -7.73 -53.29
C TRP A 561 20.33 -8.82 -52.64
N ASN A 562 20.96 -9.93 -52.24
CA ASN A 562 20.41 -10.78 -51.19
C ASN A 562 20.81 -10.19 -49.84
N GLU A 563 19.82 -9.69 -49.10
CA GLU A 563 19.90 -9.22 -47.71
C GLU A 563 20.57 -10.24 -46.77
N VAL A 564 20.58 -11.53 -47.15
CA VAL A 564 21.21 -12.64 -46.40
C VAL A 564 22.75 -12.64 -46.49
N THR A 565 23.35 -11.95 -47.47
CA THR A 565 24.81 -11.90 -47.62
C THR A 565 25.51 -10.77 -46.86
N SER A 566 24.79 -9.73 -46.39
CA SER A 566 25.43 -8.63 -45.63
C SER A 566 25.80 -9.02 -44.20
N ASP A 567 25.05 -9.94 -43.59
CA ASP A 567 25.27 -10.37 -42.20
C ASP A 567 26.55 -11.23 -42.01
N LEU A 568 27.20 -11.67 -43.09
CA LEU A 568 28.46 -12.44 -43.03
C LEU A 568 29.70 -11.60 -43.41
N GLU A 569 29.55 -10.29 -43.63
CA GLU A 569 30.67 -9.42 -44.02
C GLU A 569 31.65 -9.14 -42.86
N SER A 570 31.24 -9.40 -41.61
CA SER A 570 32.06 -9.17 -40.42
C SER A 570 32.03 -10.35 -39.45
N ILE A 571 32.99 -10.39 -38.54
CA ILE A 571 33.03 -11.41 -37.49
C ILE A 571 31.90 -11.27 -36.48
N LEU A 572 31.33 -10.07 -36.32
CA LEU A 572 30.18 -9.85 -35.44
C LEU A 572 28.97 -10.61 -35.97
N GLY A 573 28.62 -10.36 -37.23
CA GLY A 573 27.49 -11.02 -37.86
C GLY A 573 27.70 -12.54 -38.04
N LEU A 574 28.95 -12.99 -38.24
CA LEU A 574 29.27 -14.42 -38.26
C LEU A 574 29.02 -15.11 -36.90
N PHE A 575 29.40 -14.48 -35.79
CA PHE A 575 29.15 -15.02 -34.45
C PHE A 575 27.65 -14.98 -34.10
N ASP A 576 26.93 -13.94 -34.51
CA ASP A 576 25.48 -13.85 -34.37
C ASP A 576 24.76 -14.95 -35.16
N ALA A 577 25.14 -15.16 -36.42
CA ALA A 577 24.61 -16.22 -37.27
C ALA A 577 24.92 -17.62 -36.73
N ALA A 578 26.07 -17.80 -36.07
CA ALA A 578 26.46 -19.04 -35.41
C ALA A 578 25.72 -19.28 -34.06
N GLY A 579 24.90 -18.32 -33.59
CA GLY A 579 24.16 -18.44 -32.34
C GLY A 579 25.03 -18.35 -31.10
N ALA A 580 26.13 -17.57 -31.15
CA ALA A 580 27.00 -17.37 -30.01
C ALA A 580 26.23 -16.75 -28.81
N PRO A 581 26.54 -17.15 -27.55
CA PRO A 581 25.93 -16.54 -26.37
C PRO A 581 26.19 -15.03 -26.33
N ARG A 582 25.12 -14.24 -26.20
CA ARG A 582 25.16 -12.77 -26.22
C ARG A 582 24.74 -12.14 -24.89
N CYS A 583 25.37 -11.02 -24.56
CA CYS A 583 25.03 -10.17 -23.43
C CYS A 583 25.14 -8.70 -23.90
N MET A 584 24.13 -7.87 -23.61
CA MET A 584 24.30 -6.42 -23.79
C MET A 584 25.14 -5.87 -22.63
N LEU A 585 26.21 -5.16 -22.97
CA LEU A 585 27.14 -4.53 -22.01
C LEU A 585 26.65 -3.16 -21.54
#